data_AF-A0AA50CNP2-F1
#
_entry.id   AF-A0AA50CNP2-F1
#
_cell.length_a   1.000
_cell.length_b   1.000
_cell.length_c   1.000
_cell.angle_alpha   90.00
_cell.angle_beta   90.00
_cell.angle_gamma   90.00
#
_symmetry.space_group_name_H-M   'P 1'
#
loop_
_entity.id
_entity.type
_entity.pdbx_description
1 polymer ?
#
loop_
_entity_poly.entity_id
_entity_poly.type
_entity_poly.pdbx_seq_one_letter_code
_entity_poly.pdbx_strand_id
1 'polypeptide(L)'
;MKEEDYEQGEVDMMPFEIRHRRRKGEDLRAYVLRVITTECESDIPGVSSDMVAEALAYYRGRVAEYVEDVERSQAVADRKHLEARLAEVTRQLGELQVKYSALRDSLPSMIAVREAEEGRLKAFRLAINKAVNLAEDEGGVPNDLSVAIQTIPEPKPKWTK
;
A
#
# COMPACT_ATOMS: atom_id res chain seq x y z
N MET A 1 -53.32 -9.99 -51.65
CA MET A 1 -52.64 -11.15 -51.05
C MET A 1 -51.27 -10.65 -50.63
N LYS A 2 -51.21 -10.07 -49.43
CA LYS A 2 -50.06 -9.42 -48.80
C LYS A 2 -50.34 -9.58 -47.32
N GLU A 3 -49.79 -10.61 -46.67
CA GLU A 3 -49.92 -10.78 -45.22
C GLU A 3 -48.95 -11.82 -44.61
N GLU A 4 -47.85 -12.21 -45.27
CA GLU A 4 -46.93 -13.23 -44.71
C GLU A 4 -45.50 -12.73 -44.40
N ASP A 5 -45.14 -11.49 -44.80
CA ASP A 5 -43.75 -11.00 -44.64
C ASP A 5 -43.50 -10.18 -43.35
N TYR A 6 -44.50 -10.01 -42.47
CA TYR A 6 -44.38 -9.16 -41.27
C TYR A 6 -44.06 -9.91 -39.97
N GLU A 7 -44.06 -11.25 -39.94
CA GLU A 7 -43.80 -11.99 -38.70
C GLU A 7 -42.31 -12.28 -38.44
N GLN A 8 -41.45 -12.27 -39.47
CA GLN A 8 -40.02 -12.58 -39.28
C GLN A 8 -39.19 -11.45 -38.66
N GLY A 9 -39.68 -10.20 -38.67
CA GLY A 9 -38.97 -9.05 -38.10
C GLY A 9 -39.15 -8.84 -36.60
N GLU A 10 -40.19 -9.43 -35.98
CA GLU A 10 -40.54 -9.19 -34.58
C GLU A 10 -39.96 -10.27 -33.63
N VAL A 11 -39.65 -11.46 -34.17
CA VAL A 11 -39.08 -12.60 -33.43
C VAL A 11 -37.63 -12.35 -33.00
N ASP A 12 -36.89 -11.49 -33.74
CA ASP A 12 -35.48 -11.16 -33.51
C ASP A 12 -35.25 -10.22 -32.29
N MET A 13 -36.32 -9.58 -31.77
CA MET A 13 -36.26 -8.67 -30.62
C MET A 13 -36.55 -9.36 -29.27
N MET A 14 -37.06 -10.59 -29.28
CA MET A 14 -37.35 -11.32 -28.04
C MET A 14 -36.11 -12.08 -27.54
N PRO A 15 -35.71 -11.90 -26.25
CA PRO A 15 -34.60 -12.64 -25.64
C PRO A 15 -34.70 -14.16 -25.86
N PHE A 16 -33.55 -14.79 -26.11
CA PHE A 16 -33.44 -16.23 -26.39
C PHE A 16 -34.16 -17.11 -25.35
N GLU A 17 -34.05 -16.75 -24.06
CA GLU A 17 -34.68 -17.48 -22.95
C GLU A 17 -36.22 -17.37 -22.91
N ILE A 18 -36.78 -16.33 -23.52
CA ILE A 18 -38.23 -16.13 -23.63
C ILE A 18 -38.79 -16.98 -24.76
N ARG A 19 -38.07 -17.05 -25.89
CA ARG A 19 -38.40 -17.91 -27.03
C ARG A 19 -38.24 -19.40 -26.71
N HIS A 20 -37.16 -19.74 -26.03
CA HIS A 20 -36.83 -21.12 -25.68
C HIS A 20 -36.81 -21.26 -24.16
N ARG A 21 -37.91 -21.65 -23.52
CA ARG A 21 -37.94 -21.70 -22.05
C ARG A 21 -37.04 -22.79 -21.48
N ARG A 22 -36.23 -22.41 -20.49
CA ARG A 22 -35.40 -23.35 -19.72
C ARG A 22 -36.24 -24.13 -18.73
N ARG A 23 -36.01 -25.44 -18.64
CA ARG A 23 -36.71 -26.31 -17.69
C ARG A 23 -36.10 -26.16 -16.29
N LYS A 24 -36.90 -26.43 -15.26
CA LYS A 24 -36.44 -26.34 -13.86
C LYS A 24 -35.29 -27.33 -13.62
N GLY A 25 -34.16 -26.82 -13.13
CA GLY A 25 -32.98 -27.63 -12.80
C GLY A 25 -32.17 -28.12 -14.01
N GLU A 26 -32.52 -27.71 -15.21
CA GLU A 26 -31.78 -28.04 -16.43
C GLU A 26 -30.48 -27.24 -16.45
N ASP A 27 -29.32 -27.86 -16.63
CA ASP A 27 -28.04 -27.14 -16.78
C ASP A 27 -27.99 -26.37 -18.13
N LEU A 28 -27.24 -25.28 -18.19
CA LEU A 28 -27.12 -24.41 -19.37
C LEU A 28 -26.70 -25.20 -20.62
N ARG A 29 -25.74 -26.12 -20.48
CA ARG A 29 -25.31 -26.98 -21.59
C ARG A 29 -26.41 -27.94 -22.04
N ALA A 30 -27.11 -28.56 -21.10
CA ALA A 30 -28.22 -29.47 -21.39
C ALA A 30 -29.40 -28.73 -22.05
N TYR A 31 -29.68 -27.51 -21.59
CA TYR A 31 -30.68 -26.61 -22.14
C TYR A 31 -30.37 -26.26 -23.61
N VAL A 32 -29.17 -25.75 -23.90
CA VAL A 32 -28.80 -25.37 -25.28
C VAL A 32 -28.75 -26.57 -26.21
N LEU A 33 -28.21 -27.71 -25.75
CA LEU A 33 -28.22 -28.94 -26.54
C LEU A 33 -29.64 -29.39 -26.86
N ARG A 34 -30.56 -29.34 -25.89
CA ARG A 34 -31.96 -29.67 -26.14
C ARG A 34 -32.58 -28.75 -27.19
N VAL A 35 -32.40 -27.43 -27.05
CA VAL A 35 -32.92 -26.45 -28.03
C VAL A 35 -32.40 -26.77 -29.43
N ILE A 36 -31.09 -27.00 -29.57
CA ILE A 36 -30.48 -27.39 -30.86
C ILE A 36 -31.10 -28.67 -31.42
N THR A 37 -31.25 -29.70 -30.60
CA THR A 37 -31.71 -31.03 -31.07
C THR A 37 -33.21 -31.16 -31.26
N THR A 38 -34.02 -30.25 -30.70
CA THR A 38 -35.49 -30.39 -30.67
C THR A 38 -36.20 -29.22 -31.33
N GLU A 39 -35.55 -28.05 -31.42
CA GLU A 39 -36.19 -26.80 -31.83
C GLU A 39 -35.48 -26.17 -33.05
N CYS A 40 -34.26 -26.58 -33.40
CA CYS A 40 -33.52 -26.09 -34.58
C CYS A 40 -33.69 -26.98 -35.83
N GLU A 41 -34.90 -27.46 -36.08
CA GLU A 41 -35.25 -28.19 -37.30
C GLU A 41 -36.01 -27.27 -38.25
N SER A 42 -35.54 -27.16 -39.50
CA SER A 42 -36.19 -26.36 -40.54
C SER A 42 -35.96 -26.99 -41.90
N ASP A 43 -37.02 -27.06 -42.70
CA ASP A 43 -36.97 -27.51 -44.10
C ASP A 43 -36.37 -26.44 -45.04
N ILE A 44 -36.19 -25.22 -44.54
CA ILE A 44 -35.63 -24.10 -45.30
C ILE A 44 -34.09 -24.19 -45.25
N PRO A 45 -33.40 -24.24 -46.40
CA PRO A 45 -31.94 -24.27 -46.42
C PRO A 45 -31.33 -23.08 -45.68
N GLY A 46 -30.37 -23.34 -44.79
CA GLY A 46 -29.63 -22.33 -44.04
C GLY A 46 -30.28 -21.91 -42.71
N VAL A 47 -31.61 -21.97 -42.59
CA VAL A 47 -32.32 -21.51 -41.38
C VAL A 47 -31.95 -22.33 -40.14
N SER A 48 -31.85 -23.65 -40.28
CA SER A 48 -31.41 -24.51 -39.16
C SER A 48 -29.99 -24.17 -38.69
N SER A 49 -29.09 -23.84 -39.62
CA SER A 49 -27.72 -23.40 -39.30
C SER A 49 -27.73 -22.08 -38.54
N ASP A 50 -28.57 -21.13 -38.92
CA ASP A 50 -28.68 -19.83 -38.26
C ASP A 50 -29.27 -19.95 -36.85
N MET A 51 -30.30 -20.78 -36.67
CA MET A 51 -30.86 -21.07 -35.34
C MET A 51 -29.85 -21.75 -34.42
N VAL A 52 -29.04 -22.69 -34.95
CA VAL A 52 -27.94 -23.31 -34.19
C VAL A 52 -26.86 -22.29 -33.84
N ALA A 53 -26.52 -21.40 -34.78
CA ALA A 53 -25.54 -20.35 -34.55
C ALA A 53 -26.00 -19.40 -33.43
N GLU A 54 -27.28 -19.02 -33.41
CA GLU A 54 -27.88 -18.22 -32.35
C GLU A 54 -27.81 -18.93 -30.99
N ALA A 55 -28.23 -20.19 -30.92
CA ALA A 55 -28.19 -20.98 -29.67
C ALA A 55 -26.76 -21.10 -29.11
N LEU A 56 -25.77 -21.29 -29.98
CA LEU A 56 -24.35 -21.31 -29.61
C LEU A 56 -23.83 -19.93 -29.21
N ALA A 57 -24.30 -18.85 -29.83
CA ALA A 57 -23.94 -17.48 -29.46
C ALA A 57 -24.46 -17.15 -28.06
N TYR A 58 -25.71 -17.50 -27.76
CA TYR A 58 -26.28 -17.37 -26.42
C TYR A 58 -25.48 -18.17 -25.39
N TYR A 59 -25.14 -19.44 -25.68
CA TYR A 59 -24.31 -20.26 -24.78
C TYR A 59 -22.97 -19.61 -24.46
N ARG A 60 -22.26 -19.14 -25.51
CA ARG A 60 -20.96 -18.47 -25.36
C ARG A 60 -21.08 -17.19 -24.53
N GLY A 61 -22.11 -16.37 -24.78
CA GLY A 61 -22.37 -15.15 -24.02
C GLY A 61 -22.55 -15.44 -22.52
N ARG A 62 -23.39 -16.42 -22.18
CA ARG A 62 -23.64 -16.81 -20.79
C ARG A 62 -22.41 -17.40 -20.10
N VAL A 63 -21.57 -18.15 -20.81
CA VAL A 63 -20.30 -18.66 -20.27
C VAL A 63 -19.33 -17.49 -20.02
N ALA A 64 -19.24 -16.54 -20.95
CA ALA A 64 -18.38 -15.37 -20.80
C ALA A 64 -18.78 -14.51 -19.58
N GLU A 65 -20.08 -14.20 -19.45
CA GLU A 65 -20.60 -13.46 -18.28
C GLU A 65 -20.29 -14.17 -16.96
N TYR A 66 -20.46 -15.50 -16.92
CA TYR A 66 -20.15 -16.27 -15.71
C TYR A 66 -18.66 -16.19 -15.34
N VAL A 67 -17.76 -16.32 -16.32
CA VAL A 67 -16.32 -16.20 -16.09
C VAL A 67 -15.98 -14.81 -15.58
N GLU A 68 -16.50 -13.75 -16.20
CA GLU A 68 -16.29 -12.37 -15.77
C GLU A 68 -16.80 -12.13 -14.33
N ASP A 69 -17.96 -12.67 -13.97
CA ASP A 69 -18.51 -12.52 -12.63
C ASP A 69 -17.69 -13.26 -11.57
N VAL A 70 -17.18 -14.44 -11.91
CA VAL A 70 -16.27 -15.20 -11.03
C VAL A 70 -14.96 -14.45 -10.82
N GLU A 71 -14.35 -13.97 -11.90
CA GLU A 71 -13.11 -13.18 -11.85
C GLU A 71 -13.31 -11.89 -11.05
N ARG A 72 -14.41 -11.16 -11.29
CA ARG A 72 -14.77 -9.96 -10.54
C ARG A 72 -14.95 -10.25 -9.06
N SER A 73 -15.62 -11.36 -8.73
CA SER A 73 -15.84 -11.77 -7.34
C SER A 73 -14.53 -12.13 -6.63
N GLN A 74 -13.64 -12.86 -7.32
CA GLN A 74 -12.30 -13.18 -6.82
C GLN A 74 -11.48 -11.91 -6.60
N ALA A 75 -11.44 -11.00 -7.59
CA ALA A 75 -10.73 -9.74 -7.47
C ALA A 75 -11.23 -8.88 -6.31
N VAL A 76 -12.54 -8.87 -6.04
CA VAL A 76 -13.12 -8.18 -4.88
C VAL A 76 -12.68 -8.82 -3.56
N ALA A 77 -12.64 -10.14 -3.48
CA ALA A 77 -12.15 -10.86 -2.30
C ALA A 77 -10.66 -10.59 -2.04
N ASP A 78 -9.84 -10.70 -3.09
CA ASP A 78 -8.40 -10.44 -3.02
C ASP A 78 -8.10 -9.00 -2.61
N ARG A 79 -8.83 -8.03 -3.17
CA ARG A 79 -8.70 -6.63 -2.78
C ARG A 79 -8.96 -6.44 -1.29
N LYS A 80 -10.02 -7.03 -0.74
CA LYS A 80 -10.34 -6.95 0.70
C LYS A 80 -9.22 -7.55 1.55
N HIS A 81 -8.65 -8.68 1.13
CA HIS A 81 -7.54 -9.31 1.83
C HIS A 81 -6.27 -8.44 1.82
N LEU A 82 -5.95 -7.83 0.68
CA LEU A 82 -4.82 -6.91 0.55
C LEU A 82 -5.01 -5.64 1.37
N GLU A 83 -6.21 -5.05 1.37
CA GLU A 83 -6.55 -3.88 2.18
C GLU A 83 -6.38 -4.17 3.68
N ALA A 84 -6.85 -5.33 4.16
CA ALA A 84 -6.67 -5.74 5.55
C ALA A 84 -5.19 -5.91 5.92
N ARG A 85 -4.39 -6.52 5.04
CA ARG A 85 -2.95 -6.67 5.25
C ARG A 85 -2.23 -5.33 5.24
N LEU A 86 -2.63 -4.40 4.37
CA LEU A 86 -2.08 -3.05 4.33
C LEU A 86 -2.40 -2.28 5.61
N ALA A 87 -3.63 -2.38 6.11
CA ALA A 87 -4.03 -1.74 7.36
C ALA A 87 -3.19 -2.25 8.54
N GLU A 88 -2.97 -3.56 8.62
CA GLU A 88 -2.15 -4.16 9.68
C GLU A 88 -0.67 -3.75 9.57
N VAL A 89 -0.08 -3.76 8.36
CA VAL A 89 1.31 -3.32 8.17
C VAL A 89 1.47 -1.83 8.49
N THR A 90 0.51 -1.01 8.09
CA THR A 90 0.51 0.43 8.42
C THR A 90 0.45 0.66 9.94
N ARG A 91 -0.37 -0.11 10.65
CA ARG A 91 -0.44 -0.08 12.12
C ARG A 91 0.90 -0.43 12.75
N GLN A 92 1.52 -1.53 12.32
CA GLN A 92 2.84 -1.97 12.81
C GLN A 92 3.93 -0.93 12.55
N LEU A 93 3.91 -0.30 11.37
CA LEU A 93 4.84 0.76 11.02
C LEU A 93 4.68 1.99 11.93
N GLY A 94 3.44 2.40 12.22
CA GLY A 94 3.17 3.48 13.18
C GLY A 94 3.69 3.17 14.58
N GLU A 95 3.50 1.95 15.08
CA GLU A 95 4.03 1.52 16.38
C GLU A 95 5.56 1.52 16.42
N LEU A 96 6.20 1.04 15.36
CA LEU A 96 7.65 1.05 15.24
C LEU A 96 8.21 2.47 15.14
N GLN A 97 7.53 3.38 14.44
CA GLN A 97 7.93 4.79 14.37
C GLN A 97 7.90 5.46 15.75
N VAL A 98 6.85 5.22 16.54
CA VAL A 98 6.75 5.75 17.91
C VAL A 98 7.86 5.17 18.81
N LYS A 99 8.12 3.87 18.71
CA LYS A 99 9.23 3.24 19.46
C LYS A 99 10.58 3.79 19.03
N TYR A 100 10.78 4.00 17.74
CA TYR A 100 12.01 4.55 17.19
C TYR A 100 12.22 6.00 17.63
N SER A 101 11.18 6.85 17.60
CA SER A 101 11.30 8.23 18.08
C SER A 101 11.62 8.27 19.57
N ALA A 102 10.93 7.46 20.38
CA ALA A 102 11.21 7.35 21.81
C ALA A 102 12.65 6.86 22.07
N LEU A 103 13.13 5.88 21.31
CA LEU A 103 14.50 5.40 21.43
C LEU A 103 15.52 6.46 20.97
N ARG A 104 15.25 7.16 19.87
CA ARG A 104 16.09 8.25 19.37
C ARG A 104 16.21 9.38 20.39
N ASP A 105 15.09 9.75 21.03
CA ASP A 105 15.04 10.84 22.00
C ASP A 105 15.66 10.43 23.35
N SER A 106 15.60 9.13 23.69
CA SER A 106 16.22 8.58 24.90
C SER A 106 17.67 8.15 24.71
N LEU A 107 18.15 8.04 23.47
CA LEU A 107 19.55 7.74 23.20
C LEU A 107 20.38 8.91 23.70
N PRO A 108 21.26 8.71 24.69
CA PRO A 108 22.22 9.74 25.04
C PRO A 108 23.07 9.99 23.80
N SER A 109 23.26 11.26 23.40
CA SER A 109 24.42 11.59 22.57
C SER A 109 25.63 10.94 23.24
N MET A 110 26.52 10.29 22.48
CA MET A 110 27.62 9.44 22.99
C MET A 110 28.53 10.08 24.07
N ILE A 111 28.34 11.35 24.39
CA ILE A 111 28.84 12.01 25.59
C ILE A 111 27.64 12.76 26.20
N ALA A 112 27.33 12.52 27.48
CA ALA A 112 26.31 13.29 28.17
C ALA A 112 26.73 14.78 28.15
N VAL A 113 25.79 15.72 27.93
CA VAL A 113 26.10 17.18 27.88
C VAL A 113 26.94 17.63 29.07
N ARG A 114 26.73 17.00 30.23
CA ARG A 114 27.52 17.19 31.45
C ARG A 114 28.98 16.74 31.29
N GLU A 115 29.25 15.57 30.76
CA GLU A 115 30.61 15.05 30.60
C GLU A 115 31.41 15.89 29.59
N ALA A 116 30.78 16.29 28.50
CA ALA A 116 31.40 17.15 27.48
C ALA A 116 31.79 18.51 28.07
N GLU A 117 30.93 19.07 28.90
CA GLU A 117 31.11 20.39 29.49
C GLU A 117 32.06 20.35 30.70
N GLU A 118 32.10 19.26 31.48
CA GLU A 118 33.17 18.99 32.46
C GLU A 118 34.55 18.88 31.79
N GLY A 119 34.62 18.23 30.62
CA GLY A 119 35.83 18.17 29.80
C GLY A 119 36.30 19.55 29.34
N ARG A 120 35.37 20.40 28.89
CA ARG A 120 35.65 21.80 28.50
C ARG A 120 36.27 22.61 29.64
N LEU A 121 35.71 22.50 30.85
CA LEU A 121 36.24 23.20 32.03
C LEU A 121 37.62 22.70 32.43
N LYS A 122 37.84 21.38 32.42
CA LYS A 122 39.16 20.79 32.72
C LYS A 122 40.22 21.25 31.72
N ALA A 123 39.88 21.28 30.43
CA ALA A 123 40.79 21.77 29.39
C ALA A 123 41.13 23.26 29.59
N PHE A 124 40.14 24.09 29.95
CA PHE A 124 40.36 25.50 30.27
C PHE A 124 41.31 25.69 31.46
N ARG A 125 41.08 24.98 32.57
CA ARG A 125 41.99 25.02 33.74
C ARG A 125 43.40 24.61 33.41
N LEU A 126 43.56 23.56 32.60
CA LEU A 126 44.88 23.10 32.15
C LEU A 126 45.59 24.18 31.30
N ALA A 127 44.86 24.84 30.40
CA ALA A 127 45.40 25.90 29.56
C ALA A 127 45.83 27.12 30.40
N ILE A 128 45.00 27.55 31.36
CA ILE A 128 45.34 28.63 32.30
C ILE A 128 46.59 28.27 33.09
N ASN A 129 46.64 27.09 33.72
CA ASN A 129 47.82 26.68 34.50
C ASN A 129 49.09 26.63 33.65
N LYS A 130 49.02 26.15 32.40
CA LYS A 130 50.17 26.17 31.48
C LYS A 130 50.58 27.59 31.10
N ALA A 131 49.63 28.49 30.88
CA ALA A 131 49.90 29.88 30.55
C ALA A 131 50.49 30.66 31.73
N VAL A 132 50.03 30.40 32.96
CA VAL A 132 50.63 30.94 34.19
C VAL A 132 52.09 30.51 34.29
N ASN A 133 52.39 29.21 34.19
CA ASN A 133 53.75 28.68 34.27
C ASN A 133 54.68 29.23 33.18
N LEU A 134 54.14 29.60 32.01
CA LEU A 134 54.91 30.21 30.92
C LEU A 134 55.15 31.72 31.14
N ALA A 135 54.28 32.37 31.91
CA ALA A 135 54.36 33.79 32.19
C ALA A 135 55.22 34.10 33.43
N GLU A 136 55.41 33.14 34.35
CA GLU A 136 56.25 33.28 35.53
C GLU A 136 57.73 33.50 35.18
N ASP A 137 58.43 34.25 36.04
CA ASP A 137 59.86 34.50 35.88
C ASP A 137 60.70 33.26 36.27
N GLU A 138 62.01 33.33 36.03
CA GLU A 138 62.94 32.23 36.30
C GLU A 138 62.82 31.74 37.76
N GLY A 139 62.57 30.45 37.94
CA GLY A 139 62.30 29.84 39.26
C GLY A 139 60.83 29.78 39.67
N GLY A 140 59.89 30.16 38.80
CA GLY A 140 58.45 30.09 39.08
C GLY A 140 57.97 31.22 39.98
N VAL A 141 58.59 32.41 39.86
CA VAL A 141 58.20 33.58 40.62
C VAL A 141 56.99 34.24 39.95
N PRO A 142 55.85 34.39 40.65
CA PRO A 142 54.69 35.07 40.09
C PRO A 142 54.97 36.53 39.76
N ASN A 143 54.46 37.00 38.63
CA ASN A 143 54.53 38.39 38.20
C ASN A 143 53.13 38.90 37.81
N ASP A 144 53.03 40.18 37.48
CA ASP A 144 51.74 40.82 37.18
C ASP A 144 50.99 40.11 36.03
N LEU A 145 51.72 39.58 35.05
CA LEU A 145 51.13 38.85 33.92
C LEU A 145 50.61 37.47 34.34
N SER A 146 51.37 36.70 35.11
CA SER A 146 50.94 35.37 35.55
C SER A 146 49.75 35.45 36.52
N VAL A 147 49.72 36.47 37.39
CA VAL A 147 48.57 36.77 38.26
C VAL A 147 47.34 37.16 37.42
N ALA A 148 47.49 38.03 36.42
CA ALA A 148 46.39 38.40 35.55
C ALA A 148 45.78 37.18 34.83
N ILE A 149 46.61 36.26 34.34
CA ILE A 149 46.15 35.02 33.68
C ILE A 149 45.41 34.11 34.66
N GLN A 150 45.91 33.96 35.89
CA GLN A 150 45.29 33.11 36.91
C GLN A 150 43.90 33.62 37.33
N THR A 151 43.67 34.94 37.25
CA THR A 151 42.38 35.56 37.59
C THR A 151 41.33 35.50 36.48
N ILE A 152 41.65 34.93 35.30
CA ILE A 152 40.67 34.81 34.21
C ILE A 152 39.52 33.90 34.67
N PRO A 153 38.27 34.38 34.66
CA PRO A 153 37.14 33.61 35.15
C PRO A 153 36.87 32.39 34.26
N GLU A 154 36.47 31.28 34.90
CA GLU A 154 36.05 30.09 34.16
C GLU A 154 34.81 30.39 33.31
N PRO A 155 34.73 29.81 32.09
CA PRO A 155 33.54 29.96 31.26
C PRO A 155 32.33 29.36 31.98
N LYS A 156 31.23 30.13 32.06
CA LYS A 156 29.99 29.68 32.72
C LYS A 156 29.55 28.32 32.14
N PRO A 157 29.27 27.31 32.98
CA PRO A 157 28.76 26.03 32.52
C PRO A 157 27.40 26.21 31.85
N LYS A 158 27.19 25.56 30.70
CA LYS A 158 25.93 25.64 29.95
C LYS A 158 24.73 24.96 30.65
N TRP A 159 24.96 24.18 31.72
CA TRP A 159 23.90 23.54 32.50
C TRP A 159 23.38 24.39 33.67
N THR A 160 24.09 25.45 34.06
CA THR A 160 23.63 26.43 35.06
C THR A 160 22.83 27.51 34.34
N LYS A 161 21.49 27.48 34.45
CA LYS A 161 20.63 28.61 34.05
C LYS A 161 21.10 29.88 34.78
#